data_AF-A0A9W6ZYD9-F1
#
_entry.id   AF-A0A9W6ZYD9-F1
#
_cell.length_a   1.000
_cell.length_b   1.000
_cell.length_c   1.000
_cell.angle_alpha   90.00
_cell.angle_beta   90.00
_cell.angle_gamma   90.00
#
_symmetry.space_group_name_H-M   'P 1'
#
loop_
_entity.id
_entity.type
_entity.pdbx_description
1 polymer ?
#
loop_
_entity_poly.entity_id
_entity_poly.type
_entity_poly.pdbx_seq_one_letter_code
_entity_poly.pdbx_strand_id
1 'polypeptide(L)'
;MPQQSLSSVPTLCSSTAAALDAIWDEVGYSSAEKNAQIGALVDTIKNFCDMKVAEEKAVKNQFQVSIDQTRIEIADTSRALSKEIPSSTFEETSSTLTEVLSSLTEVAETLRNAASSARNRIAVARETILTSHAALGTEVPDQFSNQAADAEDLREKAVKDFEEAAEDIALSVSTRMETIIGLVEDSQNLIKELCIEADISEFDRKIVGSLQSNKAGAKEMVSMVETETCVGIGGNALEELTTRVGELNTEKKRRKIKLGELGAEIACLWEKLKIGEDVQREFTESVKGLGMDTLMKGEVEVARLHALKSEMRGKLIAEARETIVQLWEDTNASQSVRDAFEGLKTMDEDDFNDELLQKHDDEIAVLQARLDQMRPMLRMIEKREEVIAERTKYEELQKDPDRLKQRGGALTKQLMMEEKMSKRIKKDLPRYNDALVKKLNEWERECGEAFMFRGERYADVMTTQESEWRAYKDNEAAKKLQKKQQEKARYSGVGGKPKMMTKKKNPLGSSRQNSIS
;
A
#
# COMPACT_ATOMS: atom_id res chain seq x y z
N MET A 1 -16.97 12.11 103.90
CA MET A 1 -15.91 12.56 104.83
C MET A 1 -16.30 13.94 105.32
N PRO A 2 -16.45 14.17 106.64
CA PRO A 2 -16.79 15.49 107.14
C PRO A 2 -15.70 16.49 106.70
N GLN A 3 -16.11 17.59 106.07
CA GLN A 3 -15.21 18.67 105.67
C GLN A 3 -14.58 19.26 106.92
N GLN A 4 -13.35 18.85 107.24
CA GLN A 4 -12.53 19.57 108.20
C GLN A 4 -12.19 20.93 107.59
N SER A 5 -12.66 22.00 108.23
CA SER A 5 -12.40 23.38 107.80
C SER A 5 -11.04 23.85 108.32
N LEU A 6 -10.43 24.85 107.66
CA LEU A 6 -9.20 25.50 108.13
C LEU A 6 -9.30 25.98 109.60
N SER A 7 -10.50 26.31 110.06
CA SER A 7 -10.77 26.72 111.45
C SER A 7 -10.61 25.61 112.49
N SER A 8 -10.49 24.35 112.07
CA SER A 8 -10.22 23.22 112.96
C SER A 8 -8.73 23.08 113.35
N VAL A 9 -7.82 23.68 112.56
CA VAL A 9 -6.37 23.56 112.76
C VAL A 9 -5.90 24.23 114.07
N PRO A 10 -6.28 25.48 114.38
CA PRO A 10 -5.88 26.11 115.65
C PRO A 10 -6.42 25.36 116.87
N THR A 11 -7.64 24.84 116.78
CA THR A 11 -8.28 24.06 117.83
C THR A 11 -7.56 22.73 118.07
N LEU A 12 -7.13 22.06 116.99
CA LEU A 12 -6.33 20.83 117.07
C LEU A 12 -4.98 21.08 117.72
N CYS A 13 -4.27 22.14 117.31
CA CYS A 13 -2.98 22.52 117.90
C CYS A 13 -3.12 22.87 119.39
N SER A 14 -4.16 23.62 119.76
CA SER A 14 -4.44 24.00 121.16
C SER A 14 -4.82 22.80 122.03
N SER A 15 -5.70 21.92 121.53
CA SER A 15 -6.07 20.67 122.22
C SER A 15 -4.88 19.75 122.42
N THR A 16 -4.03 19.61 121.40
CA THR A 16 -2.81 18.79 121.47
C THR A 16 -1.80 19.38 122.47
N ALA A 17 -1.61 20.71 122.47
CA ALA A 17 -0.74 21.38 123.42
C ALA A 17 -1.22 21.23 124.87
N ALA A 18 -2.52 21.38 125.13
CA ALA A 18 -3.10 21.19 126.46
C ALA A 18 -2.99 19.74 126.95
N ALA A 19 -3.20 18.76 126.06
CA ALA A 19 -3.02 17.34 126.38
C ALA A 19 -1.57 17.00 126.71
N LEU A 20 -0.60 17.56 125.97
CA LEU A 20 0.83 17.37 126.24
C LEU A 20 1.24 18.01 127.57
N ASP A 21 0.76 19.22 127.87
CA ASP A 21 1.09 19.91 129.12
C ASP A 21 0.59 19.15 130.36
N ALA A 22 -0.63 18.61 130.30
CA ALA A 22 -1.18 17.75 131.35
C ALA A 22 -0.35 16.47 131.57
N ILE A 23 0.08 15.81 130.49
CA ILE A 23 0.94 14.61 130.56
C ILE A 23 2.32 14.96 131.14
N TRP A 24 2.90 16.10 130.74
CA TRP A 24 4.21 16.51 131.23
C TRP A 24 4.19 16.95 132.70
N ASP A 25 3.09 17.54 133.18
CA ASP A 25 2.86 17.81 134.62
C ASP A 25 2.81 16.52 135.43
N GLU A 26 2.16 15.47 134.90
CA GLU A 26 2.08 14.16 135.56
C GLU A 26 3.44 13.45 135.64
N VAL A 27 4.27 13.56 134.59
CA VAL A 27 5.60 12.92 134.53
C VAL A 27 6.69 13.75 135.23
N GLY A 28 6.47 15.05 135.47
CA GLY A 28 7.39 15.93 136.20
C GLY A 28 8.48 16.62 135.35
N TYR A 29 8.17 16.94 134.09
CA TYR A 29 9.11 17.64 133.20
C TYR A 29 9.45 19.04 133.71
N SER A 30 10.70 19.48 133.52
CA SER A 30 11.09 20.86 133.79
C SER A 30 10.51 21.83 132.75
N SER A 31 10.34 23.10 133.14
CA SER A 31 9.86 24.13 132.21
C SER A 31 10.75 24.29 130.96
N ALA A 32 12.04 23.99 131.08
CA ALA A 32 12.98 24.02 129.95
C ALA A 32 12.72 22.87 128.96
N GLU A 33 12.46 21.65 129.46
CA GLU A 33 12.17 20.48 128.62
C GLU A 33 10.79 20.57 127.94
N LYS A 34 9.77 21.05 128.66
CA LYS A 34 8.45 21.33 128.08
C LYS A 34 8.54 22.36 126.94
N ASN A 35 9.25 23.46 127.16
CA ASN A 35 9.46 24.49 126.14
C ASN A 35 10.22 23.96 124.92
N ALA A 36 11.21 23.08 125.12
CA ALA A 36 11.94 22.47 124.02
C ALA A 36 11.06 21.53 123.17
N GLN A 37 10.22 20.71 123.81
CA GLN A 37 9.30 19.79 123.11
C GLN A 37 8.16 20.53 122.39
N ILE A 38 7.57 21.56 123.02
CA ILE A 38 6.61 22.48 122.35
C ILE A 38 7.28 23.17 121.16
N GLY A 39 8.50 23.67 121.33
CA GLY A 39 9.27 24.31 120.26
C GLY A 39 9.46 23.39 119.06
N ALA A 40 9.89 22.13 119.29
CA ALA A 40 10.06 21.12 118.24
C ALA A 40 8.75 20.78 117.51
N LEU A 41 7.62 20.70 118.23
CA LEU A 41 6.30 20.48 117.64
C LEU A 41 5.85 21.68 116.80
N VAL A 42 6.02 22.90 117.30
CA VAL A 42 5.72 24.14 116.57
C VAL A 42 6.56 24.25 115.30
N ASP A 43 7.85 23.94 115.37
CA ASP A 43 8.74 23.93 114.21
C ASP A 43 8.31 22.88 113.17
N THR A 44 7.88 21.70 113.61
CA THR A 44 7.37 20.64 112.72
C THR A 44 6.09 21.07 112.01
N ILE A 45 5.13 21.65 112.75
CA ILE A 45 3.87 22.16 112.20
C ILE A 45 4.15 23.33 111.23
N LYS A 46 5.05 24.24 111.61
CA LYS A 46 5.46 25.36 110.75
C LYS A 46 6.09 24.87 109.46
N ASN A 47 7.04 23.94 109.53
CA ASN A 47 7.68 23.37 108.33
C ASN A 47 6.67 22.67 107.43
N PHE A 48 5.68 21.94 107.98
CA PHE A 48 4.62 21.31 107.19
C PHE A 48 3.70 22.34 106.51
N CYS A 49 3.30 23.38 107.23
CA CYS A 49 2.50 24.49 106.67
C CYS A 49 3.28 25.24 105.57
N ASP A 50 4.55 25.56 105.81
CA ASP A 50 5.43 26.21 104.85
C ASP A 50 5.60 25.34 103.59
N MET A 51 5.77 24.03 103.76
CA MET A 51 5.83 23.05 102.66
C MET A 51 4.51 23.03 101.86
N LYS A 52 3.35 22.96 102.52
CA LYS A 52 2.04 22.98 101.84
C LYS A 52 1.79 24.28 101.07
N VAL A 53 2.17 25.41 101.65
CA VAL A 53 2.11 26.71 100.95
C VAL A 53 3.08 26.73 99.76
N ALA A 54 4.27 26.13 99.89
CA ALA A 54 5.23 26.02 98.81
C ALA A 54 4.73 25.13 97.66
N GLU A 55 4.07 23.99 97.97
CA GLU A 55 3.43 23.12 96.98
C GLU A 55 2.36 23.89 96.18
N GLU A 56 1.45 24.60 96.85
CA GLU A 56 0.41 25.38 96.15
C GLU A 56 0.97 26.56 95.36
N LYS A 57 2.05 27.20 95.87
CA LYS A 57 2.79 28.22 95.10
C LYS A 57 3.41 27.61 93.84
N ALA A 58 3.94 26.40 93.91
CA ALA A 58 4.51 25.71 92.75
C ALA A 58 3.43 25.41 91.70
N VAL A 59 2.25 24.93 92.12
CA VAL A 59 1.10 24.73 91.23
C VAL A 59 0.69 26.05 90.56
N LYS A 60 0.55 27.13 91.33
CA LYS A 60 0.25 28.46 90.78
C LYS A 60 1.29 28.90 89.72
N ASN A 61 2.58 28.72 90.01
CA ASN A 61 3.65 29.06 89.08
C ASN A 61 3.55 28.23 87.79
N GLN A 62 3.18 26.94 87.89
CA GLN A 62 2.99 26.08 86.72
C GLN A 62 1.82 26.55 85.83
N PHE A 63 0.71 26.98 86.43
CA PHE A 63 -0.40 27.60 85.67
C PHE A 63 0.05 28.87 84.96
N GLN A 64 0.80 29.74 85.62
CA GLN A 64 1.32 30.98 85.03
C GLN A 64 2.25 30.69 83.85
N VAL A 65 3.20 29.76 83.99
CA VAL A 65 4.07 29.31 82.89
C VAL A 65 3.26 28.76 81.72
N SER A 66 2.23 27.95 81.98
CA SER A 66 1.37 27.38 80.93
C SER A 66 0.55 28.44 80.20
N ILE A 67 0.04 29.44 80.92
CA ILE A 67 -0.66 30.59 80.35
C ILE A 67 0.29 31.39 79.45
N ASP A 68 1.49 31.70 79.93
CA ASP A 68 2.48 32.48 79.15
C ASP A 68 2.90 31.72 77.88
N GLN A 69 3.12 30.39 77.98
CA GLN A 69 3.41 29.56 76.82
C GLN A 69 2.27 29.54 75.80
N THR A 70 1.02 29.46 76.28
CA THR A 70 -0.16 29.49 75.41
C THR A 70 -0.32 30.85 74.73
N ARG A 71 -0.03 31.96 75.43
CA ARG A 71 -0.03 33.31 74.86
C ARG A 71 1.02 33.46 73.76
N ILE A 72 2.21 32.89 73.95
CA ILE A 72 3.27 32.87 72.93
C ILE A 72 2.80 32.09 71.70
N GLU A 73 2.26 30.88 71.89
CA GLU A 73 1.73 30.06 70.79
C GLU A 73 0.65 30.81 70.00
N ILE A 74 -0.30 31.44 70.70
CA ILE A 74 -1.36 32.24 70.09
C ILE A 74 -0.75 33.37 69.26
N ALA A 75 0.20 34.14 69.82
CA ALA A 75 0.82 35.26 69.12
C ALA A 75 1.57 34.82 67.85
N ASP A 76 2.32 33.72 67.94
CA ASP A 76 3.10 33.19 66.81
C ASP A 76 2.18 32.63 65.71
N THR A 77 1.16 31.86 66.08
CA THR A 77 0.19 31.28 65.13
C THR A 77 -0.66 32.38 64.47
N SER A 78 -1.04 33.39 65.24
CA SER A 78 -1.77 34.56 64.73
C SER A 78 -0.94 35.36 63.72
N ARG A 79 0.35 35.55 64.01
CA ARG A 79 1.30 36.24 63.12
C ARG A 79 1.47 35.48 61.81
N ALA A 80 1.62 34.15 61.88
CA ALA A 80 1.73 33.30 60.70
C ALA A 80 0.46 33.35 59.81
N LEU A 81 -0.73 33.43 60.42
CA LEU A 81 -2.02 33.54 59.72
C LEU A 81 -2.39 34.98 59.32
N SER A 82 -1.66 36.00 59.79
CA SER A 82 -2.07 37.41 59.80
C SER A 82 -3.51 37.64 60.28
N LYS A 83 -3.95 36.89 61.30
CA LYS A 83 -5.24 37.14 61.97
C LYS A 83 -5.04 38.13 63.10
N GLU A 84 -5.94 39.08 63.25
CA GLU A 84 -5.97 39.94 64.44
C GLU A 84 -6.68 39.20 65.58
N ILE A 85 -6.07 39.21 66.75
CA ILE A 85 -6.69 38.69 67.97
C ILE A 85 -7.07 39.89 68.83
N PRO A 86 -8.33 39.97 69.30
CA PRO A 86 -8.75 41.04 70.18
C PRO A 86 -7.84 41.15 71.40
N SER A 87 -7.40 42.37 71.75
CA SER A 87 -6.60 42.59 72.97
C SER A 87 -7.31 42.10 74.24
N SER A 88 -8.65 42.09 74.23
CA SER A 88 -9.49 41.56 75.31
C SER A 88 -9.31 40.06 75.56
N THR A 89 -8.79 39.29 74.59
CA THR A 89 -8.45 37.87 74.76
C THR A 89 -7.32 37.67 75.77
N PHE A 90 -6.47 38.68 75.97
CA PHE A 90 -5.36 38.64 76.91
C PHE A 90 -5.68 39.34 78.25
N GLU A 91 -6.80 40.06 78.33
CA GLU A 91 -7.24 40.77 79.53
C GLU A 91 -7.75 39.78 80.59
N GLU A 92 -7.26 39.92 81.83
CA GLU A 92 -7.63 39.12 83.00
C GLU A 92 -9.07 39.43 83.47
N THR A 93 -10.06 39.08 82.66
CA THR A 93 -11.48 39.29 82.97
C THR A 93 -12.10 38.13 83.75
N SER A 94 -11.43 36.96 83.80
CA SER A 94 -11.88 35.80 84.57
C SER A 94 -11.29 35.77 85.98
N SER A 95 -12.05 35.22 86.92
CA SER A 95 -11.73 35.28 88.35
C SER A 95 -10.63 34.31 88.79
N THR A 96 -10.28 33.29 87.97
CA THR A 96 -9.30 32.24 88.33
C THR A 96 -8.31 31.90 87.21
N LEU A 97 -7.11 31.41 87.56
CA LEU A 97 -6.09 30.97 86.59
C LEU A 97 -6.56 29.82 85.70
N THR A 98 -7.45 28.96 86.20
CA THR A 98 -8.02 27.84 85.43
C THR A 98 -8.93 28.33 84.32
N GLU A 99 -9.78 29.33 84.60
CA GLU A 99 -10.68 29.94 83.60
C GLU A 99 -9.86 30.66 82.52
N VAL A 100 -8.81 31.42 82.89
CA VAL A 100 -7.89 32.06 81.93
C VAL A 100 -7.21 31.03 81.05
N LEU A 101 -6.67 29.96 81.62
CA LEU A 101 -6.00 28.93 80.82
C LEU A 101 -6.99 28.24 79.87
N SER A 102 -8.21 27.90 80.34
CA SER A 102 -9.24 27.26 79.52
C SER A 102 -9.64 28.10 78.31
N SER A 103 -9.85 29.41 78.48
CA SER A 103 -10.24 30.30 77.39
C SER A 103 -9.11 30.48 76.38
N LEU A 104 -7.87 30.66 76.85
CA LEU A 104 -6.70 30.75 75.98
C LEU A 104 -6.46 29.44 75.22
N THR A 105 -6.67 28.28 75.85
CA THR A 105 -6.52 26.99 75.16
C THR A 105 -7.55 26.81 74.05
N GLU A 106 -8.79 27.27 74.22
CA GLU A 106 -9.81 27.23 73.17
C GLU A 106 -9.40 28.11 71.97
N VAL A 107 -8.92 29.32 72.22
CA VAL A 107 -8.41 30.21 71.17
C VAL A 107 -7.20 29.59 70.47
N ALA A 108 -6.23 29.05 71.22
CA ALA A 108 -5.07 28.38 70.67
C ALA A 108 -5.48 27.19 69.77
N GLU A 109 -6.47 26.41 70.17
CA GLU A 109 -6.97 25.28 69.40
C GLU A 109 -7.63 25.73 68.09
N THR A 110 -8.45 26.79 68.09
CA THR A 110 -9.04 27.32 66.85
C THR A 110 -7.98 27.82 65.86
N LEU A 111 -6.94 28.51 66.35
CA LEU A 111 -5.83 28.97 65.52
C LEU A 111 -4.99 27.80 64.99
N ARG A 112 -4.74 26.79 65.82
CA ARG A 112 -4.02 25.57 65.43
C ARG A 112 -4.75 24.82 64.33
N ASN A 113 -6.08 24.69 64.45
CA ASN A 113 -6.92 24.08 63.42
C ASN A 113 -6.89 24.89 62.11
N ALA A 114 -6.97 26.22 62.18
CA ALA A 114 -6.85 27.08 61.00
C ALA A 114 -5.47 26.98 60.33
N ALA A 115 -4.39 26.99 61.11
CA ALA A 115 -3.02 26.84 60.63
C ALA A 115 -2.79 25.46 60.00
N SER A 116 -3.30 24.39 60.63
CA SER A 116 -3.25 23.04 60.06
C SER A 116 -4.01 22.95 58.75
N SER A 117 -5.19 23.57 58.66
CA SER A 117 -5.99 23.60 57.42
C SER A 117 -5.26 24.34 56.30
N ALA A 118 -4.71 25.53 56.57
CA ALA A 118 -3.93 26.30 55.61
C ALA A 118 -2.69 25.53 55.12
N ARG A 119 -1.96 24.88 56.03
CA ARG A 119 -0.79 24.06 55.70
C ARG A 119 -1.16 22.89 54.79
N ASN A 120 -2.28 22.21 55.06
CA ASN A 120 -2.76 21.11 54.22
C ASN A 120 -3.17 21.60 52.82
N ARG A 121 -3.87 22.73 52.70
CA ARG A 121 -4.25 23.32 51.40
C ARG A 121 -3.02 23.65 50.56
N ILE A 122 -2.02 24.32 51.14
CA ILE A 122 -0.75 24.62 50.47
C ILE A 122 -0.03 23.34 50.06
N ALA A 123 0.02 22.33 50.93
CA ALA A 123 0.69 21.06 50.63
C ALA A 123 0.08 20.35 49.41
N VAL A 124 -1.26 20.26 49.36
CA VAL A 124 -1.99 19.65 48.24
C VAL A 124 -1.80 20.44 46.94
N ALA A 125 -1.92 21.77 47.00
CA ALA A 125 -1.71 22.63 45.85
C ALA A 125 -0.27 22.50 45.31
N ARG A 126 0.73 22.49 46.21
CA ARG A 126 2.13 22.30 45.87
C ARG A 126 2.40 20.93 45.24
N GLU A 127 1.86 19.86 45.79
CA GLU A 127 1.99 18.52 45.21
C GLU A 127 1.42 18.49 43.79
N THR A 128 0.26 19.11 43.57
CA THR A 128 -0.36 19.26 42.25
C THR A 128 0.54 20.04 41.29
N ILE A 129 1.12 21.16 41.73
CA ILE A 129 2.05 21.96 40.93
C ILE A 129 3.27 21.14 40.53
N LEU A 130 3.94 20.50 41.49
CA LEU A 130 5.16 19.72 41.23
C LEU A 130 4.92 18.55 40.28
N THR A 131 3.85 17.78 40.51
CA THR A 131 3.51 16.62 39.67
C THR A 131 3.08 17.04 38.27
N SER A 132 2.32 18.14 38.13
CA SER A 132 1.90 18.67 36.84
C SER A 132 3.06 19.21 36.00
N HIS A 133 3.97 19.97 36.62
CA HIS A 133 5.18 20.44 35.97
C HIS A 133 6.09 19.29 35.53
N ALA A 134 6.27 18.27 36.38
CA ALA A 134 7.01 17.07 36.03
C ALA A 134 6.38 16.33 34.82
N ALA A 135 5.05 16.21 34.78
CA ALA A 135 4.34 15.58 33.66
C ALA A 135 4.46 16.39 32.35
N LEU A 136 4.38 17.72 32.43
CA LEU A 136 4.55 18.61 31.27
C LEU A 136 6.02 18.76 30.83
N GLY A 137 6.98 18.39 31.67
CA GLY A 137 8.40 18.60 31.45
C GLY A 137 8.80 20.07 31.51
N THR A 138 8.13 20.87 32.35
CA THR A 138 8.38 22.32 32.50
C THR A 138 9.02 22.63 33.84
N GLU A 139 9.79 23.72 33.90
CA GLU A 139 10.43 24.15 35.14
C GLU A 139 9.39 24.67 36.15
N VAL A 140 9.54 24.26 37.41
CA VAL A 140 8.71 24.74 38.51
C VAL A 140 9.21 26.12 38.94
N PRO A 141 8.34 27.14 39.03
CA PRO A 141 8.73 28.45 39.55
C PRO A 141 9.33 28.36 40.97
N ASP A 142 10.42 29.10 41.22
CA ASP A 142 11.17 29.06 42.49
C ASP A 142 10.30 29.23 43.73
N GLN A 143 9.26 30.07 43.63
CA GLN A 143 8.30 30.36 44.70
C GLN A 143 7.53 29.11 45.17
N PHE A 144 7.38 28.09 44.32
CA PHE A 144 6.68 26.84 44.62
C PHE A 144 7.64 25.66 44.83
N SER A 145 8.90 25.79 44.39
CA SER A 145 9.93 24.77 44.50
C SER A 145 10.51 24.66 45.93
N ASN A 146 10.91 25.79 46.52
CA ASN A 146 11.79 25.83 47.70
C ASN A 146 11.09 26.03 49.05
N GLN A 147 9.77 26.22 49.10
CA GLN A 147 9.07 26.27 50.39
C GLN A 147 9.00 24.85 50.97
N ALA A 148 9.78 24.63 52.04
CA ALA A 148 9.77 23.42 52.83
C ALA A 148 8.36 23.10 53.35
N ALA A 149 8.15 21.86 53.80
CA ALA A 149 6.89 21.35 54.36
C ALA A 149 6.27 22.22 55.48
N ASP A 150 7.05 23.15 56.03
CA ASP A 150 6.63 24.17 56.99
C ASP A 150 6.55 25.54 56.29
N ALA A 151 5.48 25.77 55.51
CA ALA A 151 5.18 27.12 55.04
C ALA A 151 5.06 28.05 56.26
N GLU A 152 6.04 28.93 56.46
CA GLU A 152 6.03 29.92 57.55
C GLU A 152 4.95 30.99 57.30
N ASP A 153 4.67 31.29 56.03
CA ASP A 153 3.59 32.18 55.62
C ASP A 153 2.31 31.38 55.37
N LEU A 154 1.39 31.41 56.34
CA LEU A 154 0.07 30.78 56.28
C LEU A 154 -1.04 31.79 55.99
N ARG A 155 -0.69 32.98 55.48
CA ARG A 155 -1.69 34.00 55.13
C ARG A 155 -2.61 33.47 54.05
N GLU A 156 -3.88 33.85 54.12
CA GLU A 156 -4.88 33.45 53.12
C GLU A 156 -4.47 33.85 51.70
N LYS A 157 -3.72 34.95 51.54
CA LYS A 157 -3.16 35.34 50.25
C LYS A 157 -2.19 34.29 49.70
N ALA A 158 -1.24 33.82 50.52
CA ALA A 158 -0.29 32.78 50.10
C ALA A 158 -1.02 31.48 49.76
N VAL A 159 -2.01 31.08 50.56
CA VAL A 159 -2.84 29.89 50.26
C VAL A 159 -3.53 30.03 48.89
N LYS A 160 -4.14 31.20 48.62
CA LYS A 160 -4.76 31.47 47.31
C LYS A 160 -3.77 31.49 46.17
N ASP A 161 -2.60 32.10 46.34
CA ASP A 161 -1.57 32.13 45.30
C ASP A 161 -1.13 30.70 44.90
N PHE A 162 -1.06 29.76 45.85
CA PHE A 162 -0.82 28.34 45.58
C PHE A 162 -2.01 27.64 44.91
N GLU A 163 -3.22 27.88 45.37
CA GLU A 163 -4.44 27.27 44.80
C GLU A 163 -4.67 27.73 43.36
N GLU A 164 -4.57 29.04 43.08
CA GLU A 164 -4.69 29.62 41.74
C GLU A 164 -3.62 29.03 40.80
N ALA A 165 -2.36 28.93 41.25
CA ALA A 165 -1.30 28.32 40.44
C ALA A 165 -1.51 26.82 40.18
N ALA A 166 -2.08 26.09 41.15
CA ALA A 166 -2.44 24.68 40.99
C ALA A 166 -3.60 24.50 40.00
N GLU A 167 -4.59 25.39 40.02
CA GLU A 167 -5.70 25.40 39.06
C GLU A 167 -5.19 25.72 37.63
N ASP A 168 -4.34 26.74 37.49
CA ASP A 168 -3.76 27.15 36.20
C ASP A 168 -2.96 26.02 35.54
N ILE A 169 -2.08 25.36 36.30
CA ILE A 169 -1.26 24.27 35.75
C ILE A 169 -2.10 23.02 35.48
N ALA A 170 -3.13 22.73 36.29
CA ALA A 170 -4.05 21.63 36.04
C ALA A 170 -4.86 21.85 34.75
N LEU A 171 -5.27 23.10 34.46
CA LEU A 171 -5.93 23.46 33.20
C LEU A 171 -4.98 23.26 32.00
N SER A 172 -3.71 23.64 32.15
CA SER A 172 -2.67 23.41 31.15
C SER A 172 -2.46 21.91 30.87
N VAL A 173 -2.39 21.09 31.92
CA VAL A 173 -2.34 19.61 31.82
C VAL A 173 -3.54 19.07 31.07
N SER A 174 -4.76 19.51 31.41
CA SER A 174 -6.00 19.05 30.75
C SER A 174 -5.97 19.36 29.24
N THR A 175 -5.61 20.59 28.88
CA THR A 175 -5.56 21.03 27.47
C THR A 175 -4.49 20.27 26.69
N ARG A 176 -3.32 20.07 27.30
CA ARG A 176 -2.23 19.28 26.70
C ARG A 176 -2.64 17.82 26.52
N MET A 177 -3.30 17.23 27.51
CA MET A 177 -3.77 15.85 27.48
C MET A 177 -4.78 15.64 26.34
N GLU A 178 -5.77 16.52 26.20
CA GLU A 178 -6.74 16.46 25.08
C GLU A 178 -6.05 16.50 23.72
N THR A 179 -5.07 17.40 23.56
CA THR A 179 -4.30 17.52 22.31
C THR A 179 -3.51 16.25 22.00
N ILE A 180 -2.82 15.70 23.00
CA ILE A 180 -2.00 14.49 22.84
C ILE A 180 -2.87 13.26 22.59
N ILE A 181 -4.01 13.12 23.26
CA ILE A 181 -4.98 12.05 22.98
C ILE A 181 -5.38 12.11 21.50
N GLY A 182 -5.75 13.28 20.98
CA GLY A 182 -6.10 13.45 19.56
C GLY A 182 -4.97 13.03 18.61
N LEU A 183 -3.74 13.49 18.86
CA LEU A 183 -2.58 13.13 18.03
C LEU A 183 -2.24 11.64 18.08
N VAL A 184 -2.37 11.00 19.25
CA VAL A 184 -2.17 9.56 19.39
C VAL A 184 -3.26 8.80 18.65
N GLU A 185 -4.53 9.22 18.75
CA GLU A 185 -5.63 8.61 17.99
C GLU A 185 -5.42 8.71 16.48
N ASP A 186 -5.06 9.90 15.99
CA ASP A 186 -4.75 10.13 14.58
C ASP A 186 -3.60 9.24 14.10
N SER A 187 -2.53 9.15 14.90
CA SER A 187 -1.38 8.29 14.61
C SER A 187 -1.77 6.81 14.58
N GLN A 188 -2.53 6.33 15.57
CA GLN A 188 -3.02 4.95 15.63
C GLN A 188 -3.90 4.60 14.41
N ASN A 189 -4.75 5.53 13.98
CA ASN A 189 -5.60 5.35 12.80
C ASN A 189 -4.77 5.30 11.51
N LEU A 190 -3.81 6.22 11.36
CA LEU A 190 -2.93 6.25 10.19
C LEU A 190 -2.03 5.01 10.10
N ILE A 191 -1.45 4.56 11.22
CA ILE A 191 -0.64 3.33 11.28
C ILE A 191 -1.46 2.12 10.82
N LYS A 192 -2.71 2.00 11.30
CA LYS A 192 -3.64 0.93 10.88
C LYS A 192 -4.00 1.03 9.40
N GLU A 193 -4.36 2.22 8.92
CA GLU A 193 -4.77 2.45 7.52
C GLU A 193 -3.64 2.16 6.53
N LEU A 194 -2.40 2.53 6.89
CA LEU A 194 -1.20 2.27 6.11
C LEU A 194 -0.63 0.86 6.32
N CYS A 195 -1.24 0.07 7.21
CA CYS A 195 -0.77 -1.26 7.59
C CYS A 195 0.72 -1.27 7.96
N ILE A 196 1.16 -0.29 8.75
CA ILE A 196 2.54 -0.21 9.24
C ILE A 196 2.65 -1.12 10.46
N GLU A 197 3.67 -1.97 10.47
CA GLU A 197 4.00 -2.80 11.62
C GLU A 197 4.61 -1.93 12.72
N ALA A 198 3.82 -1.64 13.75
CA ALA A 198 4.24 -0.75 14.85
C ALA A 198 5.44 -1.30 15.65
N ASP A 199 5.72 -2.60 15.60
CA ASP A 199 6.82 -3.21 16.34
C ASP A 199 8.21 -2.80 15.84
N ILE A 200 8.29 -2.28 14.61
CA ILE A 200 9.54 -1.83 13.98
C ILE A 200 10.06 -0.55 14.62
N SER A 201 9.17 0.32 15.09
CA SER A 201 9.51 1.61 15.70
C SER A 201 9.16 1.59 17.18
N GLU A 202 10.14 1.85 18.04
CA GLU A 202 9.91 2.00 19.48
C GLU A 202 8.83 3.06 19.77
N PHE A 203 8.85 4.16 19.02
CA PHE A 203 7.88 5.23 19.17
C PHE A 203 6.48 4.82 18.72
N ASP A 204 6.34 4.10 17.59
CA ASP A 204 5.01 3.61 17.15
C ASP A 204 4.43 2.60 18.15
N ARG A 205 5.28 1.79 18.80
CA ARG A 205 4.86 0.91 19.90
C ARG A 205 4.32 1.71 21.09
N LYS A 206 5.01 2.78 21.51
CA LYS A 206 4.51 3.70 22.55
C LYS A 206 3.19 4.35 22.13
N ILE A 207 3.05 4.81 20.88
CA ILE A 207 1.79 5.39 20.35
C ILE A 207 0.63 4.39 20.49
N VAL A 208 0.83 3.14 20.06
CA VAL A 208 -0.20 2.10 20.13
C VAL A 208 -0.59 1.78 21.58
N GLY A 209 0.38 1.79 22.51
CA GLY A 209 0.17 1.52 23.93
C GLY A 209 -0.32 2.70 24.77
N SER A 210 -0.35 3.93 24.24
CA SER A 210 -0.58 5.13 25.04
C SER A 210 -2.03 5.37 25.49
N LEU A 211 -3.00 4.73 24.83
CA LEU A 211 -4.43 4.94 25.13
C LEU A 211 -5.10 3.65 25.62
N GLN A 212 -5.93 3.79 26.64
CA GLN A 212 -6.84 2.75 27.11
C GLN A 212 -8.29 3.24 27.06
N SER A 213 -9.25 2.31 26.99
CA SER A 213 -10.67 2.64 27.07
C SER A 213 -11.15 2.58 28.50
N ASN A 214 -11.77 3.66 28.98
CA ASN A 214 -12.39 3.67 30.29
C ASN A 214 -13.74 2.93 30.29
N LYS A 215 -14.40 2.83 31.45
CA LYS A 215 -15.70 2.13 31.61
C LYS A 215 -16.82 2.71 30.75
N ALA A 216 -16.70 3.97 30.33
CA ALA A 216 -17.66 4.66 29.47
C ALA A 216 -17.28 4.56 27.97
N GLY A 217 -16.18 3.89 27.64
CA GLY A 217 -15.68 3.72 26.27
C GLY A 217 -14.89 4.92 25.74
N ALA A 218 -14.68 5.98 26.54
CA ALA A 218 -13.83 7.09 26.16
C ALA A 218 -12.34 6.69 26.30
N LYS A 219 -11.51 7.19 25.38
CA LYS A 219 -10.07 6.95 25.44
C LYS A 219 -9.41 7.89 26.43
N GLU A 220 -8.53 7.33 27.25
CA GLU A 220 -7.74 8.06 28.24
C GLU A 220 -6.27 7.66 28.12
N MET A 221 -5.39 8.57 28.52
CA MET A 221 -3.96 8.31 28.59
C MET A 221 -3.66 7.26 29.65
N VAL A 222 -2.80 6.29 29.33
CA VAL A 222 -2.32 5.29 30.30
C VAL A 222 -1.42 5.91 31.36
N SER A 223 -0.61 6.90 30.99
CA SER A 223 0.29 7.61 31.89
C SER A 223 0.44 9.08 31.46
N MET A 224 0.57 9.98 32.43
CA MET A 224 0.94 11.38 32.17
C MET A 224 2.45 11.55 31.96
N VAL A 225 3.26 10.62 32.46
CA VAL A 225 4.73 10.63 32.30
C VAL A 225 5.13 9.61 31.23
N GLU A 226 6.22 9.88 30.52
CA GLU A 226 6.78 8.94 29.56
C GLU A 226 7.20 7.63 30.25
N THR A 227 6.88 6.50 29.60
CA THR A 227 7.24 5.15 30.04
C THR A 227 7.64 4.31 28.82
N GLU A 228 8.05 3.06 29.04
CA GLU A 228 8.36 2.12 27.94
C GLU A 228 7.18 1.89 26.98
N THR A 229 5.94 2.08 27.44
CA THR A 229 4.72 1.80 26.67
C THR A 229 3.82 3.00 26.43
N CYS A 230 4.18 4.19 26.93
CA CYS A 230 3.35 5.39 26.82
C CYS A 230 4.21 6.64 26.62
N VAL A 231 3.77 7.52 25.71
CA VAL A 231 4.47 8.75 25.35
C VAL A 231 4.42 9.84 26.42
N GLY A 232 3.45 9.80 27.33
CA GLY A 232 3.23 10.85 28.34
C GLY A 232 2.68 12.16 27.74
N ILE A 233 2.69 13.25 28.53
CA ILE A 233 2.17 14.57 28.12
C ILE A 233 3.22 15.68 27.95
N GLY A 234 4.50 15.31 28.02
CA GLY A 234 5.62 16.26 27.98
C GLY A 234 5.73 17.06 26.69
N GLY A 235 6.54 18.13 26.73
CA GLY A 235 6.89 18.93 25.55
C GLY A 235 7.39 18.10 24.35
N ASN A 236 8.34 17.20 24.60
CA ASN A 236 8.93 16.35 23.56
C ASN A 236 7.89 15.42 22.93
N ALA A 237 7.01 14.82 23.73
CA ALA A 237 5.95 13.94 23.23
C ALA A 237 5.03 14.68 22.25
N LEU A 238 4.67 15.93 22.54
CA LEU A 238 3.86 16.75 21.63
C LEU A 238 4.57 16.99 20.29
N GLU A 239 5.86 17.32 20.32
CA GLU A 239 6.66 17.58 19.11
C GLU A 239 6.86 16.31 18.28
N GLU A 240 7.22 15.20 18.91
CA GLU A 240 7.42 13.91 18.25
C GLU A 240 6.12 13.37 17.64
N LEU A 241 4.99 13.46 18.37
CA LEU A 241 3.67 13.08 17.85
C LEU A 241 3.26 13.95 16.66
N THR A 242 3.43 15.27 16.76
CA THR A 242 3.09 16.20 15.67
C THR A 242 3.91 15.89 14.43
N THR A 243 5.22 15.65 14.60
CA THR A 243 6.13 15.26 13.52
C THR A 243 5.70 13.94 12.90
N ARG A 244 5.42 12.92 13.74
CA ARG A 244 5.03 11.60 13.29
C ARG A 244 3.70 11.59 12.53
N VAL A 245 2.69 12.34 13.00
CA VAL A 245 1.44 12.55 12.26
C VAL A 245 1.70 13.19 10.89
N GLY A 246 2.63 14.15 10.80
CA GLY A 246 3.05 14.76 9.54
C GLY A 246 3.68 13.76 8.56
N GLU A 247 4.59 12.91 9.05
CA GLU A 247 5.23 11.85 8.28
C GLU A 247 4.21 10.83 7.75
N LEU A 248 3.34 10.33 8.63
CA LEU A 248 2.30 9.36 8.28
C LEU A 248 1.32 9.92 7.24
N ASN A 249 0.92 11.18 7.37
CA ASN A 249 0.08 11.85 6.39
C ASN A 249 0.79 12.04 5.03
N THR A 250 2.08 12.34 5.05
CA THR A 250 2.89 12.46 3.83
C THR A 250 2.99 11.12 3.12
N GLU A 251 3.24 10.05 3.88
CA GLU A 251 3.29 8.69 3.34
C GLU A 251 1.92 8.24 2.79
N LYS A 252 0.82 8.56 3.49
CA LYS A 252 -0.55 8.33 3.00
C LYS A 252 -0.81 9.02 1.66
N LYS A 253 -0.42 10.30 1.55
CA LYS A 253 -0.54 11.06 0.29
C LYS A 253 0.30 10.42 -0.82
N ARG A 254 1.56 10.08 -0.53
CA ARG A 254 2.48 9.44 -1.48
C ARG A 254 1.92 8.12 -2.02
N ARG A 255 1.47 7.22 -1.14
CA ARG A 255 0.89 5.92 -1.53
C ARG A 255 -0.38 6.08 -2.35
N LYS A 256 -1.25 7.03 -1.97
CA LYS A 256 -2.49 7.31 -2.71
C LYS A 256 -2.22 7.82 -4.13
N ILE A 257 -1.25 8.75 -4.29
CA ILE A 257 -0.83 9.24 -5.60
C ILE A 257 -0.27 8.09 -6.43
N LYS A 258 0.68 7.31 -5.88
CA LYS A 258 1.30 6.21 -6.60
C LYS A 258 0.30 5.13 -7.02
N LEU A 259 -0.65 4.76 -6.15
CA LEU A 259 -1.73 3.83 -6.52
C LEU A 259 -2.65 4.40 -7.60
N GLY A 260 -2.91 5.71 -7.59
CA GLY A 260 -3.66 6.37 -8.66
C GLY A 260 -2.94 6.32 -10.00
N GLU A 261 -1.62 6.57 -10.01
CA GLU A 261 -0.78 6.46 -11.20
C GLU A 261 -0.74 5.03 -11.75
N LEU A 262 -0.47 4.04 -10.88
CA LEU A 262 -0.47 2.63 -11.24
C LEU A 262 -1.84 2.20 -11.77
N GLY A 263 -2.93 2.60 -11.11
CA GLY A 263 -4.29 2.27 -11.54
C GLY A 263 -4.64 2.87 -12.90
N ALA A 264 -4.23 4.11 -13.18
CA ALA A 264 -4.43 4.74 -14.48
C ALA A 264 -3.64 4.04 -15.59
N GLU A 265 -2.40 3.65 -15.30
CA GLU A 265 -1.55 2.89 -16.23
C GLU A 265 -2.12 1.50 -16.52
N ILE A 266 -2.54 0.77 -15.49
CA ILE A 266 -3.21 -0.53 -15.60
C ILE A 266 -4.46 -0.42 -16.45
N ALA A 267 -5.33 0.57 -16.19
CA ALA A 267 -6.56 0.76 -16.96
C ALA A 267 -6.27 1.05 -18.45
N CYS A 268 -5.26 1.88 -18.74
CA CYS A 268 -4.84 2.16 -20.11
C CYS A 268 -4.31 0.90 -20.82
N LEU A 269 -3.54 0.07 -20.12
CA LEU A 269 -3.03 -1.19 -20.67
C LEU A 269 -4.13 -2.23 -20.84
N TRP A 270 -5.09 -2.34 -19.93
CA TRP A 270 -6.25 -3.21 -20.06
C TRP A 270 -7.08 -2.89 -21.30
N GLU A 271 -7.32 -1.61 -21.59
CA GLU A 271 -8.03 -1.17 -22.80
C GLU A 271 -7.24 -1.53 -24.06
N LYS A 272 -5.94 -1.20 -24.11
CA LYS A 272 -5.07 -1.46 -25.26
C LYS A 272 -4.90 -2.95 -25.56
N LEU A 273 -4.76 -3.78 -24.52
CA LEU A 273 -4.57 -5.22 -24.62
C LEU A 273 -5.89 -6.00 -24.64
N LYS A 274 -7.04 -5.32 -24.52
CA LYS A 274 -8.38 -5.91 -24.50
C LYS A 274 -8.51 -7.03 -23.45
N ILE A 275 -8.01 -6.79 -22.24
CA ILE A 275 -8.08 -7.76 -21.14
C ILE A 275 -9.54 -7.97 -20.72
N GLY A 276 -9.96 -9.22 -20.57
CA GLY A 276 -11.35 -9.56 -20.23
C GLY A 276 -11.79 -9.02 -18.86
N GLU A 277 -13.07 -8.63 -18.76
CA GLU A 277 -13.65 -8.00 -17.56
C GLU A 277 -13.52 -8.86 -16.29
N ASP A 278 -13.54 -10.19 -16.42
CA ASP A 278 -13.40 -11.10 -15.28
C ASP A 278 -12.03 -10.97 -14.60
N VAL A 279 -10.96 -10.85 -15.38
CA VAL A 279 -9.59 -10.68 -14.88
C VAL A 279 -9.42 -9.29 -14.26
N GLN A 280 -9.99 -8.25 -14.90
CA GLN A 280 -9.97 -6.90 -14.35
C GLN A 280 -10.66 -6.84 -12.99
N ARG A 281 -11.81 -7.51 -12.87
CA ARG A 281 -12.59 -7.60 -11.62
C ARG A 281 -11.82 -8.34 -10.54
N GLU A 282 -11.24 -9.51 -10.85
CA GLU A 282 -10.45 -10.29 -9.91
C GLU A 282 -9.26 -9.48 -9.34
N PHE A 283 -8.52 -8.79 -10.21
CA PHE A 283 -7.43 -7.93 -9.77
C PHE A 283 -7.93 -6.77 -8.88
N THR A 284 -8.98 -6.07 -9.31
CA THR A 284 -9.55 -4.93 -8.56
C THR A 284 -10.05 -5.35 -7.18
N GLU A 285 -10.65 -6.54 -7.05
CA GLU A 285 -11.11 -7.08 -5.76
C GLU A 285 -9.95 -7.46 -4.82
N SER A 286 -8.77 -7.79 -5.37
CA SER A 286 -7.57 -8.16 -4.62
C SER A 286 -6.79 -6.96 -4.05
N VAL A 287 -7.02 -5.77 -4.60
CA VAL A 287 -6.32 -4.51 -4.26
C VAL A 287 -7.21 -3.70 -3.32
N LYS A 288 -6.88 -3.69 -2.02
CA LYS A 288 -7.65 -2.96 -0.99
C LYS A 288 -6.72 -2.21 -0.04
N GLY A 289 -7.14 -1.01 0.38
CA GLY A 289 -6.40 -0.20 1.36
C GLY A 289 -5.13 0.48 0.82
N LEU A 290 -4.26 0.92 1.73
CA LEU A 290 -3.03 1.66 1.44
C LEU A 290 -1.76 0.95 1.97
N GLY A 291 -1.85 -0.36 2.19
CA GLY A 291 -0.71 -1.18 2.61
C GLY A 291 0.34 -1.34 1.51
N MET A 292 1.55 -1.76 1.90
CA MET A 292 2.63 -2.02 0.95
C MET A 292 2.33 -3.21 0.03
N ASP A 293 1.58 -4.22 0.49
CA ASP A 293 1.11 -5.33 -0.33
C ASP A 293 0.28 -4.84 -1.54
N THR A 294 -0.64 -3.89 -1.29
CA THR A 294 -1.48 -3.28 -2.32
C THR A 294 -0.65 -2.52 -3.36
N LEU A 295 0.38 -1.80 -2.92
CA LEU A 295 1.31 -1.10 -3.80
C LEU A 295 2.09 -2.08 -4.68
N MET A 296 2.65 -3.13 -4.05
CA MET A 296 3.42 -4.18 -4.72
C MET A 296 2.58 -4.92 -5.77
N LYS A 297 1.33 -5.26 -5.46
CA LYS A 297 0.39 -5.85 -6.42
C LYS A 297 0.19 -4.96 -7.64
N GLY A 298 0.03 -3.65 -7.43
CA GLY A 298 -0.06 -2.67 -8.51
C GLY A 298 1.18 -2.65 -9.41
N GLU A 299 2.37 -2.61 -8.83
CA GLU A 299 3.64 -2.60 -9.56
C GLU A 299 3.86 -3.91 -10.35
N VAL A 300 3.55 -5.05 -9.74
CA VAL A 300 3.64 -6.36 -10.38
C VAL A 300 2.67 -6.46 -11.56
N GLU A 301 1.43 -5.97 -11.43
CA GLU A 301 0.46 -6.01 -12.52
C GLU A 301 0.87 -5.10 -13.68
N VAL A 302 1.37 -3.90 -13.40
CA VAL A 302 1.95 -3.03 -14.45
C VAL A 302 3.07 -3.74 -15.20
N ALA A 303 4.01 -4.35 -14.48
CA ALA A 303 5.11 -5.09 -15.09
C ALA A 303 4.61 -6.27 -15.95
N ARG A 304 3.63 -7.03 -15.44
CA ARG A 304 3.00 -8.15 -16.16
C ARG A 304 2.31 -7.68 -17.44
N LEU A 305 1.58 -6.56 -17.41
CA LEU A 305 0.88 -6.02 -18.58
C LEU A 305 1.85 -5.46 -19.62
N HIS A 306 2.95 -4.83 -19.21
CA HIS A 306 4.00 -4.42 -20.14
C HIS A 306 4.68 -5.62 -20.81
N ALA A 307 4.99 -6.67 -20.05
CA ALA A 307 5.53 -7.91 -20.61
C ALA A 307 4.57 -8.53 -21.63
N LEU A 308 3.27 -8.60 -21.31
CA LEU A 308 2.25 -9.09 -22.23
C LEU A 308 2.14 -8.23 -23.50
N LYS A 309 2.23 -6.90 -23.36
CA LYS A 309 2.27 -5.99 -24.52
C LYS A 309 3.45 -6.28 -25.43
N SER A 310 4.64 -6.49 -24.88
CA SER A 310 5.84 -6.83 -25.65
C SER A 310 5.69 -8.20 -26.32
N GLU A 311 5.20 -9.21 -25.61
CA GLU A 311 4.94 -10.54 -26.18
C GLU A 311 3.94 -10.49 -27.35
N MET A 312 2.84 -9.75 -27.20
CA MET A 312 1.87 -9.57 -28.29
C MET A 312 2.50 -8.90 -29.52
N ARG A 313 3.36 -7.89 -29.31
CA ARG A 313 4.05 -7.23 -30.41
C ARG A 313 5.03 -8.18 -31.12
N GLY A 314 5.74 -9.00 -30.37
CA GLY A 314 6.61 -10.05 -30.93
C GLY A 314 5.84 -11.04 -31.79
N LYS A 315 4.65 -11.47 -31.35
CA LYS A 315 3.76 -12.33 -32.15
C LYS A 315 3.34 -11.67 -33.47
N LEU A 316 2.90 -10.40 -33.42
CA LEU A 316 2.50 -9.67 -34.62
C LEU A 316 3.65 -9.52 -35.62
N ILE A 317 4.86 -9.19 -35.14
CA ILE A 317 6.05 -9.09 -36.01
C ILE A 317 6.39 -10.47 -36.59
N ALA A 318 6.33 -11.54 -35.81
CA ALA A 318 6.60 -12.89 -36.31
C ALA A 318 5.60 -13.31 -37.41
N GLU A 319 4.30 -13.07 -37.20
CA GLU A 319 3.24 -13.33 -38.20
C GLU A 319 3.43 -12.48 -39.46
N ALA A 320 3.79 -11.21 -39.30
CA ALA A 320 4.08 -10.33 -40.42
C ALA A 320 5.31 -10.80 -41.22
N ARG A 321 6.37 -11.26 -40.54
CA ARG A 321 7.57 -11.83 -41.19
C ARG A 321 7.25 -13.10 -41.97
N GLU A 322 6.46 -14.01 -41.41
CA GLU A 322 6.00 -15.21 -42.12
C GLU A 322 5.22 -14.82 -43.39
N THR A 323 4.33 -13.83 -43.28
CA THR A 323 3.57 -13.30 -44.41
C THR A 323 4.48 -12.70 -45.49
N ILE A 324 5.49 -11.90 -45.11
CA ILE A 324 6.47 -11.33 -46.05
C ILE A 324 7.23 -12.43 -46.79
N VAL A 325 7.71 -13.46 -46.07
CA VAL A 325 8.43 -14.60 -46.67
C VAL A 325 7.55 -15.32 -47.69
N GLN A 326 6.28 -15.59 -47.35
CA GLN A 326 5.33 -16.22 -48.28
C GLN A 326 5.08 -15.34 -49.52
N LEU A 327 4.88 -14.03 -49.33
CA LEU A 327 4.66 -13.10 -50.45
C LEU A 327 5.90 -12.96 -51.34
N TRP A 328 7.11 -13.03 -50.79
CA TRP A 328 8.34 -13.08 -51.57
C TRP A 328 8.47 -14.34 -52.42
N GLU A 329 7.92 -15.48 -51.97
CA GLU A 329 7.83 -16.69 -52.78
C GLU A 329 6.79 -16.52 -53.90
N ASP A 330 5.59 -16.04 -53.56
CA ASP A 330 4.47 -15.85 -54.49
C ASP A 330 4.77 -14.82 -55.59
N THR A 331 5.56 -13.78 -55.27
CA THR A 331 5.98 -12.74 -56.21
C THR A 331 7.31 -13.04 -56.90
N ASN A 332 7.95 -14.18 -56.61
CA ASN A 332 9.28 -14.54 -57.10
C ASN A 332 10.33 -13.43 -56.83
N ALA A 333 10.26 -12.78 -55.67
CA ALA A 333 11.17 -11.70 -55.29
C ALA A 333 12.62 -12.17 -55.31
N SER A 334 13.50 -11.40 -55.97
CA SER A 334 14.93 -11.71 -56.08
C SER A 334 15.63 -11.58 -54.71
N GLN A 335 16.77 -12.26 -54.55
CA GLN A 335 17.52 -12.19 -53.30
C GLN A 335 17.92 -10.74 -52.93
N SER A 336 18.24 -9.92 -53.93
CA SER A 336 18.54 -8.50 -53.72
C SER A 336 17.38 -7.70 -53.13
N VAL A 337 16.13 -8.04 -53.46
CA VAL A 337 14.93 -7.40 -52.89
C VAL A 337 14.73 -7.85 -51.45
N ARG A 338 14.92 -9.16 -51.19
CA ARG A 338 14.82 -9.73 -49.84
C ARG A 338 15.87 -9.12 -48.90
N ASP A 339 17.12 -8.98 -49.36
CA ASP A 339 18.23 -8.43 -48.57
C ASP A 339 18.11 -6.91 -48.30
N ALA A 340 17.36 -6.21 -49.14
CA ALA A 340 17.11 -4.77 -49.02
C ALA A 340 16.12 -4.44 -47.89
N PHE A 341 15.22 -5.37 -47.54
CA PHE A 341 14.30 -5.17 -46.43
C PHE A 341 15.02 -5.37 -45.08
N GLU A 342 15.48 -4.26 -44.50
CA GLU A 342 16.22 -4.27 -43.23
C GLU A 342 15.36 -4.67 -42.02
N GLY A 343 14.02 -4.55 -42.11
CA GLY A 343 13.10 -4.92 -41.02
C GLY A 343 13.20 -6.38 -40.59
N LEU A 344 13.66 -7.27 -41.49
CA LEU A 344 13.91 -8.68 -41.19
C LEU A 344 15.28 -8.94 -40.54
N LYS A 345 16.16 -7.92 -40.42
CA LYS A 345 17.49 -8.07 -39.79
C LYS A 345 17.45 -7.87 -38.27
N THR A 346 16.43 -7.19 -37.75
CA THR A 346 16.24 -6.98 -36.31
C THR A 346 15.80 -8.28 -35.63
N MET A 347 16.72 -9.03 -35.03
CA MET A 347 16.41 -10.31 -34.38
C MET A 347 16.12 -10.18 -32.89
N ASP A 348 16.60 -9.11 -32.26
CA ASP A 348 16.39 -8.89 -30.83
C ASP A 348 14.94 -8.47 -30.56
N GLU A 349 14.27 -9.17 -29.64
CA GLU A 349 12.89 -8.87 -29.26
C GLU A 349 12.79 -7.55 -28.48
N ASP A 350 13.87 -7.12 -27.83
CA ASP A 350 13.90 -5.83 -27.11
C ASP A 350 13.81 -4.64 -28.08
N ASP A 351 14.22 -4.84 -29.35
CA ASP A 351 14.13 -3.84 -30.42
C ASP A 351 12.76 -3.87 -31.15
N PHE A 352 11.83 -4.74 -30.73
CA PHE A 352 10.50 -4.82 -31.32
C PHE A 352 9.64 -3.64 -30.85
N ASN A 353 9.62 -2.58 -31.66
CA ASN A 353 8.84 -1.38 -31.44
C ASN A 353 7.73 -1.21 -32.51
N ASP A 354 6.87 -0.23 -32.30
CA ASP A 354 5.73 0.03 -33.22
C ASP A 354 6.20 0.49 -34.60
N GLU A 355 7.37 1.14 -34.70
CA GLU A 355 7.98 1.54 -35.98
C GLU A 355 8.43 0.32 -36.79
N LEU A 356 9.01 -0.69 -36.13
CA LEU A 356 9.40 -1.94 -36.76
C LEU A 356 8.16 -2.68 -37.28
N LEU A 357 7.09 -2.78 -36.47
CA LEU A 357 5.85 -3.40 -36.92
C LEU A 357 5.27 -2.66 -38.16
N GLN A 358 5.23 -1.33 -38.13
CA GLN A 358 4.77 -0.54 -39.28
C GLN A 358 5.60 -0.80 -40.55
N LYS A 359 6.93 -0.92 -40.44
CA LYS A 359 7.79 -1.29 -41.58
C LYS A 359 7.42 -2.65 -42.18
N HIS A 360 7.02 -3.61 -41.35
CA HIS A 360 6.56 -4.91 -41.85
C HIS A 360 5.20 -4.79 -42.56
N ASP A 361 4.26 -4.05 -41.98
CA ASP A 361 2.94 -3.82 -42.61
C ASP A 361 3.07 -3.10 -43.96
N ASP A 362 3.97 -2.11 -44.06
CA ASP A 362 4.25 -1.39 -45.30
C ASP A 362 4.85 -2.31 -46.38
N GLU A 363 5.82 -3.15 -46.02
CA GLU A 363 6.41 -4.13 -46.94
C GLU A 363 5.39 -5.17 -47.39
N ILE A 364 4.54 -5.66 -46.48
CA ILE A 364 3.41 -6.54 -46.82
C ILE A 364 2.53 -5.84 -47.85
N ALA A 365 2.14 -4.58 -47.63
CA ALA A 365 1.28 -3.85 -48.55
C ALA A 365 1.90 -3.69 -49.94
N VAL A 366 3.20 -3.40 -50.02
CA VAL A 366 3.95 -3.31 -51.29
C VAL A 366 3.95 -4.65 -52.01
N LEU A 367 4.26 -5.74 -51.32
CA LEU A 367 4.30 -7.08 -51.89
C LEU A 367 2.91 -7.57 -52.31
N GLN A 368 1.87 -7.26 -51.53
CA GLN A 368 0.49 -7.58 -51.85
C GLN A 368 0.06 -6.87 -53.14
N ALA A 369 0.37 -5.57 -53.25
CA ALA A 369 0.07 -4.79 -54.45
C ALA A 369 0.79 -5.34 -55.68
N ARG A 370 2.06 -5.74 -55.53
CA ARG A 370 2.83 -6.40 -56.60
C ARG A 370 2.19 -7.73 -57.00
N LEU A 371 1.83 -8.57 -56.03
CA LEU A 371 1.15 -9.84 -56.28
C LEU A 371 -0.17 -9.62 -57.03
N ASP A 372 -0.95 -8.60 -56.65
CA ASP A 372 -2.18 -8.23 -57.33
C ASP A 372 -1.97 -7.83 -58.80
N GLN A 373 -0.89 -7.12 -59.10
CA GLN A 373 -0.51 -6.81 -60.47
C GLN A 373 -0.07 -8.07 -61.25
N MET A 374 0.56 -9.05 -60.59
CA MET A 374 0.98 -10.32 -61.20
C MET A 374 -0.18 -11.30 -61.43
N ARG A 375 -1.23 -11.25 -60.59
CA ARG A 375 -2.38 -12.19 -60.61
C ARG A 375 -3.00 -12.43 -61.99
N PRO A 376 -3.25 -11.42 -62.84
CA PRO A 376 -3.81 -11.65 -64.18
C PRO A 376 -2.91 -12.54 -65.04
N MET A 377 -1.59 -12.34 -65.00
CA MET A 377 -0.63 -13.17 -65.73
C MET A 377 -0.55 -14.56 -65.11
N LEU A 378 -0.42 -14.67 -63.79
CA LEU A 378 -0.37 -15.96 -63.09
C LEU A 378 -1.58 -16.85 -63.43
N ARG A 379 -2.80 -16.29 -63.44
CA ARG A 379 -4.02 -17.02 -63.86
C ARG A 379 -4.00 -17.45 -65.33
N MET A 380 -3.37 -16.66 -66.21
CA MET A 380 -3.23 -17.02 -67.62
C MET A 380 -2.14 -18.08 -67.83
N ILE A 381 -1.05 -18.01 -67.05
CA ILE A 381 0.01 -19.01 -67.00
C ILE A 381 -0.55 -20.35 -66.56
N GLU A 382 -1.29 -20.38 -65.45
CA GLU A 382 -1.95 -21.58 -64.94
C GLU A 382 -2.83 -22.24 -66.01
N LYS A 383 -3.73 -21.47 -66.64
CA LYS A 383 -4.59 -21.97 -67.74
C LYS A 383 -3.79 -22.47 -68.94
N ARG A 384 -2.69 -21.80 -69.28
CA ARG A 384 -1.80 -22.25 -70.37
C ARG A 384 -1.13 -23.57 -70.02
N GLU A 385 -0.57 -23.69 -68.83
CA GLU A 385 0.10 -24.90 -68.35
C GLU A 385 -0.89 -26.08 -68.22
N GLU A 386 -2.14 -25.83 -67.81
CA GLU A 386 -3.22 -26.83 -67.87
C GLU A 386 -3.45 -27.35 -69.29
N VAL A 387 -3.52 -26.47 -70.29
CA VAL A 387 -3.70 -26.86 -71.69
C VAL A 387 -2.47 -27.58 -72.25
N ILE A 388 -1.26 -27.22 -71.79
CA ILE A 388 -0.02 -27.94 -72.14
C ILE A 388 -0.01 -29.34 -71.52
N ALA A 389 -0.49 -29.49 -70.29
CA ALA A 389 -0.68 -30.79 -69.66
C ALA A 389 -1.74 -31.62 -70.41
N GLU A 390 -2.87 -31.00 -70.82
CA GLU A 390 -3.88 -31.64 -71.69
C GLU A 390 -3.25 -32.08 -73.03
N ARG A 391 -2.36 -31.27 -73.62
CA ARG A 391 -1.63 -31.62 -74.86
C ARG A 391 -0.76 -32.86 -74.70
N THR A 392 -0.02 -32.94 -73.60
CA THR A 392 0.83 -34.10 -73.31
C THR A 392 -0.01 -35.37 -73.17
N LYS A 393 -1.09 -35.32 -72.38
CA LYS A 393 -2.05 -36.42 -72.23
C LYS A 393 -2.71 -36.81 -73.57
N TYR A 394 -3.08 -35.84 -74.39
CA TYR A 394 -3.67 -36.11 -75.71
C TYR A 394 -2.71 -36.87 -76.64
N GLU A 395 -1.42 -36.51 -76.66
CA GLU A 395 -0.42 -37.22 -77.46
C GLU A 395 -0.15 -38.65 -76.96
N GLU A 396 -0.15 -38.86 -75.65
CA GLU A 396 -0.08 -40.20 -75.05
C GLU A 396 -1.27 -41.06 -75.52
N LEU A 397 -2.48 -40.51 -75.46
CA LEU A 397 -3.68 -41.18 -75.98
C LEU A 397 -3.56 -41.48 -77.49
N GLN A 398 -3.06 -40.55 -78.31
CA GLN A 398 -2.90 -40.80 -79.76
C GLN A 398 -1.88 -41.90 -80.09
N LYS A 399 -0.91 -42.16 -79.20
CA LYS A 399 0.11 -43.21 -79.37
C LYS A 399 -0.38 -44.59 -78.93
N ASP A 400 -1.47 -44.67 -78.16
CA ASP A 400 -2.00 -45.92 -77.65
C ASP A 400 -2.57 -46.80 -78.79
N PRO A 401 -1.99 -47.99 -79.06
CA PRO A 401 -2.48 -48.91 -80.09
C PRO A 401 -3.87 -49.50 -79.76
N ASP A 402 -4.30 -49.45 -78.50
CA ASP A 402 -5.60 -49.93 -78.03
C ASP A 402 -6.69 -48.86 -78.06
N ARG A 403 -6.32 -47.61 -78.38
CA ARG A 403 -7.22 -46.44 -78.47
C ARG A 403 -8.50 -46.68 -79.27
N LEU A 404 -8.41 -47.40 -80.38
CA LEU A 404 -9.56 -47.68 -81.28
C LEU A 404 -10.18 -49.06 -81.06
N LYS A 405 -9.73 -49.83 -80.06
CA LYS A 405 -10.22 -51.20 -79.81
C LYS A 405 -11.48 -51.23 -78.94
N GLN A 406 -11.78 -50.16 -78.21
CA GLN A 406 -13.03 -50.04 -77.44
C GLN A 406 -14.25 -49.96 -78.38
N ARG A 407 -15.41 -50.49 -77.95
CA ARG A 407 -16.65 -50.52 -78.75
C ARG A 407 -17.79 -49.77 -78.03
N GLY A 408 -18.71 -49.19 -78.81
CA GLY A 408 -19.93 -48.57 -78.30
C GLY A 408 -19.73 -47.21 -77.62
N GLY A 409 -20.59 -46.87 -76.66
CA GLY A 409 -20.66 -45.53 -76.06
C GLY A 409 -19.40 -45.06 -75.31
N ALA A 410 -18.55 -45.97 -74.84
CA ALA A 410 -17.26 -45.63 -74.23
C ALA A 410 -16.27 -45.04 -75.24
N LEU A 411 -16.16 -45.65 -76.44
CA LEU A 411 -15.35 -45.12 -77.53
C LEU A 411 -15.85 -43.73 -77.96
N THR A 412 -17.17 -43.54 -78.07
CA THR A 412 -17.75 -42.23 -78.41
C THR A 412 -17.39 -41.17 -77.38
N LYS A 413 -17.50 -41.47 -76.07
CA LYS A 413 -17.11 -40.54 -75.00
C LYS A 413 -15.62 -40.21 -75.06
N GLN A 414 -14.75 -41.20 -75.26
CA GLN A 414 -13.32 -41.00 -75.39
C GLN A 414 -12.99 -40.11 -76.59
N LEU A 415 -13.56 -40.41 -77.77
CA LEU A 415 -13.35 -39.59 -78.97
C LEU A 415 -13.88 -38.17 -78.80
N MET A 416 -15.00 -37.97 -78.12
CA MET A 416 -15.52 -36.63 -77.80
C MET A 416 -14.60 -35.86 -76.83
N MET A 417 -14.03 -36.53 -75.82
CA MET A 417 -13.05 -35.94 -74.91
C MET A 417 -11.76 -35.56 -75.66
N GLU A 418 -11.25 -36.46 -76.50
CA GLU A 418 -10.08 -36.22 -77.33
C GLU A 418 -10.31 -35.10 -78.36
N GLU A 419 -11.50 -35.03 -78.98
CA GLU A 419 -11.85 -33.95 -79.89
C GLU A 419 -11.97 -32.62 -79.15
N LYS A 420 -12.50 -32.62 -77.92
CA LYS A 420 -12.55 -31.45 -77.05
C LYS A 420 -11.15 -30.98 -76.65
N MET A 421 -10.26 -31.89 -76.23
CA MET A 421 -8.86 -31.61 -75.96
C MET A 421 -8.17 -31.07 -77.23
N SER A 422 -8.33 -31.73 -78.38
CA SER A 422 -7.76 -31.29 -79.66
C SER A 422 -8.23 -29.89 -80.05
N LYS A 423 -9.52 -29.58 -79.83
CA LYS A 423 -10.07 -28.23 -80.05
C LYS A 423 -9.43 -27.20 -79.12
N ARG A 424 -9.30 -27.50 -77.83
CA ARG A 424 -8.63 -26.61 -76.86
C ARG A 424 -7.15 -26.40 -77.18
N ILE A 425 -6.42 -27.47 -77.49
CA ILE A 425 -5.01 -27.40 -77.89
C ILE A 425 -4.84 -26.59 -79.18
N LYS A 426 -5.73 -26.74 -80.17
CA LYS A 426 -5.61 -26.02 -81.46
C LYS A 426 -6.08 -24.57 -81.40
N LYS A 427 -7.02 -24.22 -80.50
CA LYS A 427 -7.63 -22.89 -80.44
C LYS A 427 -7.25 -22.10 -79.20
N ASP A 428 -7.33 -22.72 -78.03
CA ASP A 428 -7.09 -22.04 -76.75
C ASP A 428 -5.59 -21.90 -76.48
N LEU A 429 -4.76 -22.90 -76.80
CA LEU A 429 -3.30 -22.80 -76.56
C LEU A 429 -2.65 -21.65 -77.35
N PRO A 430 -2.86 -21.48 -78.68
CA PRO A 430 -2.32 -20.33 -79.40
C PRO A 430 -2.90 -19.01 -78.88
N ARG A 431 -4.19 -18.99 -78.53
CA ARG A 431 -4.84 -17.80 -77.95
C ARG A 431 -4.21 -17.40 -76.62
N TYR A 432 -3.92 -18.36 -75.73
CA TYR A 432 -3.23 -18.10 -74.47
C TYR A 432 -1.78 -17.68 -74.71
N ASN A 433 -1.08 -18.27 -75.67
CA ASN A 433 0.29 -17.86 -76.03
C ASN A 433 0.32 -16.40 -76.52
N ASP A 434 -0.52 -16.04 -77.49
CA ASP A 434 -0.58 -14.69 -78.04
C ASP A 434 -0.98 -13.66 -76.96
N ALA A 435 -1.94 -14.02 -76.12
CA ALA A 435 -2.40 -13.14 -75.05
C ALA A 435 -1.35 -12.99 -73.93
N LEU A 436 -0.66 -14.06 -73.56
CA LEU A 436 0.43 -14.03 -72.58
C LEU A 436 1.62 -13.23 -73.11
N VAL A 437 2.07 -13.45 -74.35
CA VAL A 437 3.16 -12.66 -74.95
C VAL A 437 2.84 -11.17 -74.90
N LYS A 438 1.62 -10.77 -75.26
CA LYS A 438 1.18 -9.37 -75.15
C LYS A 438 1.23 -8.84 -73.72
N LYS A 439 0.71 -9.62 -72.76
CA LYS A 439 0.66 -9.21 -71.34
C LYS A 439 2.02 -9.19 -70.66
N LEU A 440 2.91 -10.13 -70.98
CA LEU A 440 4.28 -10.17 -70.48
C LEU A 440 5.11 -9.01 -71.04
N ASN A 441 4.94 -8.67 -72.32
CA ASN A 441 5.59 -7.49 -72.90
C ASN A 441 5.06 -6.18 -72.30
N GLU A 442 3.76 -6.11 -72.00
CA GLU A 442 3.15 -4.97 -71.30
C GLU A 442 3.72 -4.83 -69.88
N TRP A 443 3.85 -5.94 -69.14
CA TRP A 443 4.52 -5.98 -67.84
C TRP A 443 5.97 -5.49 -67.92
N GLU A 444 6.76 -6.02 -68.86
CA GLU A 444 8.17 -5.61 -69.02
C GLU A 444 8.31 -4.12 -69.34
N ARG A 445 7.35 -3.54 -70.05
CA ARG A 445 7.31 -2.11 -70.35
C ARG A 445 6.88 -1.27 -69.15
N GLU A 446 5.90 -1.72 -68.39
CA GLU A 446 5.31 -0.96 -67.27
C GLU A 446 6.14 -1.07 -65.99
N CYS A 447 6.63 -2.27 -65.67
CA CYS A 447 7.43 -2.56 -64.49
C CYS A 447 8.93 -2.44 -64.74
N GLY A 448 9.37 -2.41 -66.00
CA GLY A 448 10.78 -2.29 -66.38
C GLY A 448 11.62 -3.55 -66.11
N GLU A 449 10.98 -4.66 -65.74
CA GLU A 449 11.62 -5.93 -65.38
C GLU A 449 10.95 -7.12 -66.08
N ALA A 450 11.73 -8.18 -66.32
CA ALA A 450 11.23 -9.43 -66.87
C ALA A 450 10.24 -10.10 -65.92
N PHE A 451 9.13 -10.61 -66.45
CA PHE A 451 8.21 -11.40 -65.64
C PHE A 451 8.81 -12.78 -65.35
N MET A 452 9.08 -13.02 -64.06
CA MET A 452 9.65 -14.27 -63.57
C MET A 452 8.54 -15.21 -63.10
N PHE A 453 8.66 -16.50 -63.44
CA PHE A 453 7.81 -17.55 -62.92
C PHE A 453 8.68 -18.77 -62.59
N ARG A 454 8.62 -19.24 -61.33
CA ARG A 454 9.47 -20.34 -60.83
C ARG A 454 10.97 -20.14 -61.06
N GLY A 455 11.43 -18.89 -60.97
CA GLY A 455 12.84 -18.53 -61.10
C GLY A 455 13.35 -18.33 -62.53
N GLU A 456 12.49 -18.49 -63.55
CA GLU A 456 12.85 -18.28 -64.97
C GLU A 456 11.98 -17.20 -65.61
N ARG A 457 12.51 -16.49 -66.61
CA ARG A 457 11.71 -15.55 -67.41
C ARG A 457 10.69 -16.34 -68.21
N TYR A 458 9.41 -16.13 -67.91
CA TYR A 458 8.37 -17.01 -68.46
C TYR A 458 8.22 -16.89 -69.99
N ALA A 459 8.54 -15.72 -70.58
CA ALA A 459 8.60 -15.56 -72.03
C ALA A 459 9.62 -16.51 -72.71
N ASP A 460 10.76 -16.76 -72.06
CA ASP A 460 11.79 -17.67 -72.56
C ASP A 460 11.36 -19.13 -72.38
N VAL A 461 10.69 -19.45 -71.26
CA VAL A 461 10.04 -20.74 -71.03
C VAL A 461 9.02 -21.04 -72.12
N MET A 462 8.14 -20.09 -72.45
CA MET A 462 7.15 -20.23 -73.52
C MET A 462 7.82 -20.52 -74.87
N THR A 463 8.88 -19.77 -75.20
CA THR A 463 9.63 -19.92 -76.45
C THR A 463 10.30 -21.28 -76.53
N THR A 464 10.92 -21.72 -75.44
CA THR A 464 11.58 -23.03 -75.33
C THR A 464 10.57 -24.16 -75.50
N GLN A 465 9.47 -24.15 -74.75
CA GLN A 465 8.39 -25.14 -74.84
C GLN A 465 7.76 -25.22 -76.23
N GLU A 466 7.64 -24.09 -76.95
CA GLU A 466 7.16 -24.09 -78.34
C GLU A 466 8.18 -24.65 -79.32
N SER A 467 9.46 -24.30 -79.16
CA SER A 467 10.56 -24.79 -80.00
C SER A 467 10.72 -26.31 -79.86
N GLU A 468 10.75 -26.81 -78.64
CA GLU A 468 10.79 -28.24 -78.32
C GLU A 468 9.59 -28.99 -78.93
N TRP A 469 8.40 -28.39 -78.86
CA TRP A 469 7.20 -28.98 -79.45
C TRP A 469 7.26 -29.04 -80.98
N ARG A 470 7.74 -27.98 -81.65
CA ARG A 470 7.92 -27.98 -83.11
C ARG A 470 8.94 -29.03 -83.53
N ALA A 471 10.09 -29.09 -82.85
CA ALA A 471 11.12 -30.09 -83.09
C ALA A 471 10.58 -31.52 -82.88
N TYR A 472 9.78 -31.74 -81.84
CA TYR A 472 9.10 -33.02 -81.59
C TYR A 472 8.16 -33.39 -82.75
N LYS A 473 7.33 -32.46 -83.24
CA LYS A 473 6.42 -32.70 -84.38
C LYS A 473 7.16 -32.93 -85.70
N ASP A 474 8.23 -32.18 -85.95
CA ASP A 474 9.06 -32.33 -87.16
C ASP A 474 9.79 -33.67 -87.14
N ASN A 475 10.31 -34.11 -85.99
CA ASN A 475 10.92 -35.43 -85.82
C ASN A 475 9.88 -36.56 -86.01
N GLU A 476 8.68 -36.42 -85.45
CA GLU A 476 7.56 -37.35 -85.69
C GLU A 476 7.18 -37.43 -87.18
N ALA A 477 7.12 -36.29 -87.87
CA ALA A 477 6.85 -36.23 -89.31
C ALA A 477 7.98 -36.84 -90.14
N ALA A 478 9.24 -36.57 -89.79
CA ALA A 478 10.42 -37.15 -90.41
C ALA A 478 10.48 -38.67 -90.21
N LYS A 479 10.19 -39.19 -89.02
CA LYS A 479 10.05 -40.63 -88.75
C LYS A 479 8.95 -41.28 -89.58
N LYS A 480 7.79 -40.61 -89.71
CA LYS A 480 6.70 -41.09 -90.59
C LYS A 480 7.10 -41.07 -92.06
N LEU A 481 7.82 -40.04 -92.51
CA LEU A 481 8.32 -39.95 -93.88
C LEU A 481 9.40 -41.00 -94.16
N GLN A 482 10.32 -41.22 -93.24
CA GLN A 482 11.37 -42.24 -93.32
C GLN A 482 10.76 -43.64 -93.32
N LYS A 483 9.75 -43.91 -92.49
CA LYS A 483 9.00 -45.17 -92.51
C LYS A 483 8.28 -45.38 -93.86
N LYS A 484 7.66 -44.33 -94.41
CA LYS A 484 7.03 -44.35 -95.74
C LYS A 484 8.03 -44.51 -96.88
N GLN A 485 9.24 -43.95 -96.77
CA GLN A 485 10.33 -44.12 -97.72
C GLN A 485 10.97 -45.51 -97.61
N GLN A 486 11.13 -46.06 -96.41
CA GLN A 486 11.56 -47.45 -96.18
C GLN A 486 10.53 -48.46 -96.70
N GLU A 487 9.23 -48.21 -96.53
CA GLU A 487 8.17 -49.03 -97.11
C GLU A 487 8.17 -48.95 -98.65
N LYS A 488 8.38 -47.76 -99.24
CA LYS A 488 8.56 -47.60 -100.69
C LYS A 488 9.84 -48.29 -101.19
N ALA A 489 10.95 -48.20 -100.45
CA ALA A 489 12.22 -48.85 -100.79
C ALA A 489 12.14 -50.38 -100.68
N ARG A 490 11.40 -50.91 -99.68
CA ARG A 490 11.04 -52.34 -99.61
C ARG A 490 10.21 -52.78 -100.81
N TYR A 491 9.37 -51.89 -101.35
CA TYR A 491 8.57 -52.18 -102.55
C TYR A 491 9.36 -52.05 -103.86
N SER A 492 10.44 -51.25 -103.90
CA SER A 492 11.30 -51.09 -105.09
C SER A 492 12.54 -52.00 -105.12
N GLY A 493 12.88 -52.68 -104.02
CA GLY A 493 14.01 -53.61 -103.89
C GLY A 493 13.69 -55.08 -104.17
N VAL A 494 12.43 -55.42 -104.47
CA VAL A 494 12.05 -56.76 -104.94
C VAL A 494 11.74 -56.66 -106.43
N GLY A 495 12.63 -57.19 -107.26
CA GLY A 495 12.36 -57.42 -108.67
C GLY A 495 11.08 -58.24 -108.84
N GLY A 496 10.00 -57.57 -109.19
CA GLY A 496 8.68 -58.17 -109.36
C GLY A 496 7.78 -57.22 -110.14
N LYS A 497 7.49 -57.59 -111.38
CA LYS A 497 6.66 -56.84 -112.35
C LYS A 497 5.40 -56.23 -111.71
N PRO A 498 4.98 -55.02 -112.12
CA PRO A 498 3.77 -54.39 -111.59
C PRO A 498 2.53 -55.17 -112.03
N LYS A 499 1.79 -55.72 -111.06
CA LYS A 499 0.44 -56.24 -111.33
C LYS A 499 -0.53 -55.05 -111.32
N MET A 500 -0.77 -54.50 -112.51
CA MET A 500 -1.92 -53.63 -112.75
C MET A 500 -3.20 -54.40 -112.39
N MET A 501 -3.93 -53.92 -111.39
CA MET A 501 -5.34 -54.24 -111.18
C MET A 501 -6.11 -52.91 -111.24
N THR A 502 -6.49 -52.61 -112.48
CA THR A 502 -7.72 -51.92 -112.90
C THR A 502 -8.50 -51.13 -111.85
N LYS A 503 -8.48 -49.81 -112.02
CA LYS A 503 -9.63 -48.93 -111.72
C LYS A 503 -10.90 -49.55 -112.31
N LYS A 504 -11.86 -49.93 -111.47
CA LYS A 504 -13.28 -49.83 -111.85
C LYS A 504 -13.76 -48.44 -111.45
N LYS A 505 -13.82 -47.57 -112.45
CA LYS A 505 -14.60 -46.33 -112.39
C LYS A 505 -15.96 -46.60 -113.03
N ASN A 506 -16.94 -45.89 -112.49
CA ASN A 506 -18.20 -45.46 -113.09
C ASN A 506 -19.43 -46.36 -112.88
N PRO A 507 -20.66 -45.82 -113.02
CA PRO A 507 -21.09 -44.40 -113.02
C PRO A 507 -22.31 -44.10 -112.12
N LEU A 508 -22.55 -42.79 -111.96
CA LEU A 508 -23.83 -42.06 -111.85
C LEU A 508 -25.12 -42.80 -111.46
N GLY A 509 -25.94 -42.12 -110.63
CA GLY A 509 -27.36 -42.04 -110.94
C GLY A 509 -28.30 -41.66 -109.80
N SER A 510 -28.88 -40.45 -109.92
CA SER A 510 -30.16 -39.99 -109.35
C SER A 510 -30.16 -39.57 -107.87
N SER A 511 -30.12 -38.27 -107.56
CA SER A 511 -31.17 -37.24 -107.71
C SER A 511 -32.36 -37.38 -106.75
N ARG A 512 -32.51 -36.29 -105.98
CA ARG A 512 -33.74 -35.60 -105.58
C ARG A 512 -34.71 -36.35 -104.66
N GLN A 513 -34.99 -35.75 -103.51
CA GLN A 513 -36.17 -34.88 -103.38
C GLN A 513 -36.16 -34.05 -102.08
N ASN A 514 -36.53 -32.78 -102.27
CA ASN A 514 -37.36 -31.88 -101.45
C ASN A 514 -37.01 -31.66 -99.96
N SER A 515 -36.67 -30.44 -99.53
CA SER A 515 -37.46 -29.20 -99.49
C SER A 515 -38.43 -29.10 -98.31
N ILE A 516 -38.12 -28.12 -97.46
CA ILE A 516 -39.03 -27.18 -96.75
C ILE A 516 -39.73 -27.70 -95.49
N SER A 517 -39.29 -27.21 -94.33
CA SER A 517 -39.90 -26.07 -93.63
C SER A 517 -38.96 -25.52 -92.56
#